data_AF-A0A7W7Q2P9-F1
#
_entry.id   AF-A0A7W7Q2P9-F1
#
_cell.length_a   1.000
_cell.length_b   1.000
_cell.length_c   1.000
_cell.angle_alpha   90.00
_cell.angle_beta   90.00
_cell.angle_gamma   90.00
#
_symmetry.space_group_name_H-M   'P 1'
#
loop_
_entity.id
_entity.type
_entity.pdbx_description
1 polymer ?
#
loop_
_entity_poly.entity_id
_entity_poly.type
_entity_poly.pdbx_seq_one_letter_code
_entity_poly.pdbx_strand_id
1 'polypeptide(L)'
;MVIPGTRRGAQHDRKGVSANLNPIWVISLFLTLSEVTIGAVATQLSGWVQGLLAIFAVTFPAGVAAAFFFVVWHRPYVLYAPRDYTKNASLPSFVEAMTIAQRNRNRAIEEAVRATAETLIEKHLTDLPSQQVTTNVKEAVQEAHERFERLQVVIDSSAVAKRYGDPVPKSVAITAFDDTTMQEFLDELWAKLYPVFAPYTYGDQWILENVGTRKRFPSTRTSSTSHDPSLGDNRYLREVDIEPGDSLRIVLLTSDTDVHDEGIDYS
;
A
#
# COMPACT_ATOMS: atom_id res chain seq x y z
N MET A 1 -17.32 -64.98 -6.01
CA MET A 1 -16.80 -64.82 -4.64
C MET A 1 -17.13 -63.39 -4.20
N VAL A 2 -18.10 -63.26 -3.32
CA VAL A 2 -18.72 -61.99 -2.89
C VAL A 2 -18.00 -61.53 -1.63
N ILE A 3 -17.44 -60.32 -1.62
CA ILE A 3 -16.94 -59.70 -0.39
C ILE A 3 -17.92 -58.58 0.01
N PRO A 4 -18.48 -58.65 1.24
CA PRO A 4 -19.54 -57.76 1.71
C PRO A 4 -19.01 -56.45 2.26
N GLY A 5 -19.90 -55.47 2.31
CA GLY A 5 -19.63 -54.06 2.49
C GLY A 5 -19.14 -53.61 3.86
N THR A 6 -18.48 -52.46 3.84
CA THR A 6 -18.03 -51.73 5.03
C THR A 6 -18.90 -50.49 5.20
N ARG A 7 -19.62 -50.46 6.33
CA ARG A 7 -20.51 -49.39 6.79
C ARG A 7 -19.80 -48.01 6.80
N ARG A 8 -20.38 -47.02 6.12
CA ARG A 8 -20.12 -45.59 6.37
C ARG A 8 -20.71 -45.23 7.74
N GLY A 9 -19.85 -45.07 8.74
CA GLY A 9 -20.19 -44.35 9.96
C GLY A 9 -20.27 -42.85 9.64
N ALA A 10 -21.46 -42.27 9.80
CA ALA A 10 -21.65 -40.83 9.78
C ALA A 10 -21.02 -40.25 11.06
N GLN A 11 -19.76 -39.86 10.97
CA GLN A 11 -19.08 -39.11 12.01
C GLN A 11 -19.64 -37.68 11.98
N HIS A 12 -20.61 -37.43 12.86
CA HIS A 12 -21.15 -36.09 13.11
C HIS A 12 -20.04 -35.29 13.79
N ASP A 13 -19.20 -34.68 12.98
CA ASP A 13 -18.17 -33.74 13.38
C ASP A 13 -18.89 -32.51 13.95
N ARG A 14 -19.15 -32.53 15.27
CA ARG A 14 -19.49 -31.33 16.02
C ARG A 14 -18.24 -30.47 15.97
N LYS A 15 -18.11 -29.68 14.90
CA LYS A 15 -17.19 -28.55 14.83
C LYS A 15 -17.41 -27.75 16.10
N GLY A 16 -16.52 -27.98 17.07
CA GLY A 16 -16.39 -27.09 18.19
C GLY A 16 -16.19 -25.73 17.57
N VAL A 17 -17.16 -24.84 17.77
CA VAL A 17 -16.98 -23.44 17.46
C VAL A 17 -15.89 -23.01 18.42
N SER A 18 -14.63 -23.14 18.00
CA SER A 18 -13.53 -22.38 18.54
C SER A 18 -13.95 -20.95 18.25
N ALA A 19 -14.64 -20.36 19.22
CA ALA A 19 -15.00 -18.97 19.25
C ALA A 19 -13.67 -18.22 19.29
N ASN A 20 -13.08 -18.04 18.12
CA ASN A 20 -12.06 -17.07 17.87
C ASN A 20 -12.66 -15.78 18.40
N LEU A 21 -12.21 -15.36 19.58
CA LEU A 21 -12.75 -14.22 20.31
C LEU A 21 -12.65 -13.01 19.40
N ASN A 22 -13.73 -12.76 18.67
CA ASN A 22 -13.86 -11.61 17.82
C ASN A 22 -13.89 -10.42 18.79
N PRO A 23 -13.04 -9.40 18.62
CA PRO A 23 -13.01 -8.24 19.50
C PRO A 23 -14.39 -7.66 19.81
N ILE A 24 -15.33 -7.76 18.86
CA ILE A 24 -16.74 -7.38 19.01
C ILE A 24 -17.43 -8.12 20.17
N TRP A 25 -17.18 -9.42 20.33
CA TRP A 25 -17.80 -10.22 21.38
C TRP A 25 -17.29 -9.83 22.77
N VAL A 26 -15.98 -9.56 22.89
CA VAL A 26 -15.37 -9.08 24.14
C VAL A 26 -15.97 -7.74 24.55
N ILE A 27 -16.13 -6.79 23.60
CA ILE A 27 -16.74 -5.49 23.87
C ILE A 27 -18.20 -5.66 24.31
N SER A 28 -18.98 -6.51 23.63
CA SER A 28 -20.38 -6.75 24.01
C SER A 28 -20.51 -7.34 25.42
N LEU A 29 -19.65 -8.30 25.78
CA LEU A 29 -19.63 -8.90 27.11
C LEU A 29 -19.29 -7.88 28.20
N PHE A 30 -18.30 -7.02 27.95
CA PHE A 30 -17.92 -5.95 28.88
C PHE A 30 -19.06 -4.95 29.08
N LEU A 31 -19.74 -4.53 28.00
CA LEU A 31 -20.87 -3.60 28.09
C LEU A 31 -22.01 -4.19 28.93
N THR A 32 -22.40 -5.45 28.67
CA THR A 32 -23.47 -6.10 29.45
C THR A 32 -23.08 -6.24 30.93
N LEU A 33 -21.84 -6.62 31.22
CA LEU A 33 -21.36 -6.76 32.59
C LEU A 33 -21.30 -5.41 33.32
N SER A 34 -20.83 -4.35 32.64
CA SER A 34 -20.80 -3.00 33.18
C SER A 34 -22.21 -2.46 33.44
N GLU A 35 -23.15 -2.68 32.53
CA GLU A 35 -24.55 -2.26 32.70
C GLU A 35 -25.21 -2.94 33.89
N VAL A 36 -25.06 -4.27 34.02
CA VAL A 36 -25.60 -5.02 35.17
C VAL A 36 -24.98 -4.57 36.49
N THR A 37 -23.66 -4.36 36.51
CA THR A 37 -22.94 -3.92 37.72
C THR A 37 -23.37 -2.52 38.13
N ILE A 38 -23.44 -1.57 37.18
CA ILE A 38 -23.89 -0.19 37.45
C ILE A 38 -25.35 -0.20 37.91
N GLY A 39 -26.22 -0.97 37.25
CA GLY A 39 -27.62 -1.12 37.64
C GLY A 39 -27.77 -1.66 39.06
N ALA A 40 -27.02 -2.70 39.42
CA ALA A 40 -27.04 -3.27 40.77
C ALA A 40 -26.59 -2.26 41.82
N VAL A 41 -25.46 -1.59 41.59
CA VAL A 41 -24.92 -0.59 42.54
C VAL A 41 -25.84 0.63 42.66
N ALA A 42 -26.46 1.07 41.56
CA ALA A 42 -27.37 2.21 41.55
C ALA A 42 -28.61 2.00 42.43
N THR A 43 -29.08 0.76 42.61
CA THR A 43 -30.22 0.45 43.50
C THR A 43 -29.89 0.51 44.99
N GLN A 44 -28.61 0.41 45.35
CA GLN A 44 -28.17 0.33 46.75
C GLN A 44 -27.63 1.67 47.28
N LEU A 45 -27.37 2.62 46.40
CA LEU A 45 -26.82 3.92 46.77
C LEU A 45 -27.92 4.99 46.77
N SER A 46 -27.91 5.82 47.81
CA SER A 46 -28.77 7.00 47.92
C SER A 46 -27.96 8.25 48.19
N GLY A 47 -28.42 9.39 47.67
CA GLY A 47 -27.82 10.70 47.95
C GLY A 47 -26.60 11.00 47.08
N TRP A 48 -25.68 11.81 47.59
CA TRP A 48 -24.57 12.37 46.81
C TRP A 48 -23.60 11.32 46.23
N VAL A 49 -23.45 10.17 46.89
CA VAL A 49 -22.59 9.06 46.44
C VAL A 49 -23.09 8.47 45.13
N GLN A 50 -24.41 8.40 44.92
CA GLN A 50 -25.02 7.94 43.67
C GLN A 50 -24.65 8.86 42.50
N GLY A 51 -24.61 10.18 42.75
CA GLY A 51 -24.21 11.17 41.75
C GLY A 51 -22.74 11.02 41.33
N LEU A 52 -21.83 10.84 42.30
CA LEU A 52 -20.43 10.58 41.99
C LEU A 52 -20.23 9.28 41.20
N LEU A 53 -20.94 8.22 41.59
CA LEU A 53 -20.87 6.95 40.88
C LEU A 53 -21.39 7.08 39.45
N ALA A 54 -22.48 7.82 39.24
CA ALA A 54 -23.02 8.08 37.90
C ALA A 54 -22.03 8.88 37.02
N ILE A 55 -21.40 9.93 37.58
CA ILE A 55 -20.38 10.70 36.86
C ILE A 55 -19.21 9.80 36.48
N PHE A 56 -18.66 9.03 37.43
CA PHE A 56 -17.57 8.10 37.15
C PHE A 56 -17.94 7.06 36.09
N ALA A 57 -19.13 6.48 36.19
CA ALA A 57 -19.64 5.46 35.27
C ALA A 57 -19.81 5.96 33.83
N VAL A 58 -20.07 7.25 33.63
CA VAL A 58 -20.17 7.87 32.30
C VAL A 58 -18.80 8.37 31.82
N THR A 59 -18.05 9.06 32.66
CA THR A 59 -16.77 9.68 32.27
C THR A 59 -15.70 8.64 31.96
N PHE A 60 -15.64 7.53 32.70
CA PHE A 60 -14.61 6.52 32.49
C PHE A 60 -14.69 5.84 31.10
N PRO A 61 -15.83 5.26 30.66
CA PRO A 61 -15.95 4.70 29.32
C PRO A 61 -15.77 5.75 28.22
N ALA A 62 -16.26 6.98 28.42
CA ALA A 62 -16.06 8.08 27.48
C ALA A 62 -14.56 8.42 27.32
N GLY A 63 -13.80 8.45 28.41
CA GLY A 63 -12.35 8.68 28.38
C GLY A 63 -11.59 7.55 27.69
N VAL A 64 -11.95 6.29 27.98
CA VAL A 64 -11.37 5.11 27.29
C VAL A 64 -11.68 5.14 25.80
N ALA A 65 -12.92 5.46 25.41
CA ALA A 65 -13.31 5.58 24.01
C ALA A 65 -12.55 6.72 23.31
N ALA A 66 -12.43 7.89 23.95
CA ALA A 66 -11.66 9.01 23.42
C ALA A 66 -10.18 8.65 23.22
N ALA A 67 -9.55 7.98 24.21
CA ALA A 67 -8.18 7.50 24.08
C ALA A 67 -8.02 6.47 22.96
N PHE A 68 -8.98 5.56 22.81
CA PHE A 68 -9.00 4.60 21.71
C PHE A 68 -9.07 5.32 20.35
N PHE A 69 -10.02 6.24 20.16
CA PHE A 69 -10.13 7.01 18.93
C PHE A 69 -8.90 7.88 18.67
N PHE A 70 -8.29 8.44 19.71
CA PHE A 70 -7.03 9.18 19.59
C PHE A 70 -5.88 8.30 19.08
N VAL A 71 -5.74 7.09 19.63
CA VAL A 71 -4.74 6.13 19.15
C VAL A 71 -5.03 5.71 17.71
N VAL A 72 -6.28 5.43 17.37
CA VAL A 72 -6.69 5.07 16.01
C VAL A 72 -6.41 6.20 15.02
N TRP A 73 -6.67 7.45 15.42
CA TRP A 73 -6.42 8.63 14.60
C TRP A 73 -4.93 8.78 14.26
N HIS A 74 -4.04 8.51 15.22
CA HIS A 74 -2.61 8.59 15.02
C HIS A 74 -1.99 7.29 14.45
N ARG A 75 -2.66 6.14 14.58
CA ARG A 75 -2.15 4.81 14.20
C ARG A 75 -3.26 3.90 13.65
N PRO A 76 -3.81 4.19 12.45
CA PRO A 76 -4.91 3.41 11.87
C PRO A 76 -4.57 1.94 11.61
N TYR A 77 -3.28 1.61 11.50
CA TYR A 77 -2.78 0.24 11.26
C TYR A 77 -2.88 -0.71 12.47
N VAL A 78 -3.21 -0.22 13.67
CA VAL A 78 -3.31 -1.06 14.89
C VAL A 78 -4.64 -1.82 15.00
N LEU A 79 -5.66 -1.41 14.22
CA LEU A 79 -7.01 -2.00 14.30
C LEU A 79 -7.21 -3.30 13.54
N TYR A 80 -6.28 -3.66 12.65
CA TYR A 80 -6.40 -4.86 11.84
C TYR A 80 -5.47 -5.92 12.39
N ALA A 81 -6.04 -7.07 12.78
CA ALA A 81 -5.19 -8.18 13.16
C ALA A 81 -4.46 -8.69 11.90
N PRO A 82 -3.22 -9.20 12.00
CA PRO A 82 -2.47 -9.73 10.85
C PRO A 82 -3.25 -10.78 10.02
N ARG A 83 -4.22 -11.45 10.64
CA ARG A 83 -5.14 -12.43 10.03
C ARG A 83 -6.27 -11.85 9.18
N ASP A 84 -6.60 -10.57 9.38
CA ASP A 84 -7.68 -9.88 8.64
C ASP A 84 -7.17 -9.37 7.28
N TYR A 85 -5.85 -9.31 7.12
CA TYR A 85 -5.22 -9.20 5.82
C TYR A 85 -5.45 -10.52 5.07
N THR A 86 -6.05 -10.44 3.88
CA THR A 86 -6.23 -11.59 3.01
C THR A 86 -4.90 -12.34 2.87
N LYS A 87 -4.95 -13.68 2.82
CA LYS A 87 -3.81 -14.63 2.95
C LYS A 87 -2.55 -14.33 2.11
N ASN A 88 -2.58 -13.36 1.21
CA ASN A 88 -1.52 -13.05 0.27
C ASN A 88 -0.84 -11.68 0.49
N ALA A 89 -1.30 -10.86 1.45
CA ALA A 89 -0.67 -9.58 1.77
C ALA A 89 -0.26 -9.59 3.25
N SER A 90 1.05 -9.69 3.51
CA SER A 90 1.55 -9.61 4.88
C SER A 90 1.40 -8.16 5.39
N LEU A 91 0.97 -7.98 6.65
CA LEU A 91 0.95 -6.65 7.28
C LEU A 91 2.31 -5.93 7.19
N PRO A 92 3.47 -6.61 7.39
CA PRO A 92 4.77 -6.00 7.18
C PRO A 92 4.95 -5.42 5.77
N SER A 93 4.60 -6.17 4.72
CA SER A 93 4.76 -5.69 3.33
C SER A 93 3.87 -4.49 3.01
N PHE A 94 2.67 -4.40 3.60
CA PHE A 94 1.81 -3.24 3.42
C PHE A 94 2.36 -1.99 4.14
N VAL A 95 2.77 -2.15 5.40
CA VAL A 95 3.37 -1.05 6.18
C VAL A 95 4.67 -0.61 5.53
N GLU A 96 5.50 -1.55 5.07
CA GLU A 96 6.73 -1.30 4.35
C GLU A 96 6.47 -0.51 3.06
N ALA A 97 5.55 -0.95 2.20
CA ALA A 97 5.17 -0.23 0.98
C ALA A 97 4.69 1.21 1.27
N MET A 98 3.87 1.40 2.31
CA MET A 98 3.38 2.74 2.69
C MET A 98 4.50 3.62 3.27
N THR A 99 5.43 3.02 4.02
CA THR A 99 6.58 3.74 4.59
C THR A 99 7.59 4.12 3.52
N ILE A 100 7.84 3.25 2.54
CA ILE A 100 8.70 3.49 1.38
C ILE A 100 8.12 4.63 0.55
N ALA A 101 6.83 4.57 0.19
CA ALA A 101 6.16 5.63 -0.57
C ALA A 101 6.24 7.00 0.14
N GLN A 102 6.07 7.02 1.46
CA GLN A 102 6.13 8.26 2.24
C GLN A 102 7.56 8.79 2.40
N ARG A 103 8.57 7.92 2.55
CA ARG A 103 9.98 8.31 2.55
C ARG A 103 10.40 8.87 1.19
N ASN A 104 10.02 8.23 0.10
CA ASN A 104 10.34 8.67 -1.26
C ASN A 104 9.72 10.04 -1.54
N ARG A 105 8.47 10.26 -1.12
CA ARG A 105 7.82 11.57 -1.23
C ARG A 105 8.50 12.65 -0.39
N ASN A 106 8.89 12.33 0.84
CA ASN A 106 9.59 13.29 1.70
C ASN A 106 10.98 13.63 1.16
N ARG A 107 11.70 12.64 0.63
CA ARG A 107 13.02 12.83 0.00
C ARG A 107 12.93 13.66 -1.28
N ALA A 108 11.95 13.38 -2.13
CA ALA A 108 11.66 14.19 -3.32
C ALA A 108 11.43 15.67 -2.96
N ILE A 109 10.63 15.91 -1.91
CA ILE A 109 10.36 17.26 -1.42
C ILE A 109 11.64 17.88 -0.82
N GLU A 110 12.41 17.12 -0.03
CA GLU A 110 13.66 17.62 0.56
C GLU A 110 14.70 17.99 -0.50
N GLU A 111 14.90 17.15 -1.53
CA GLU A 111 15.81 17.43 -2.64
C GLU A 111 15.36 18.63 -3.46
N ALA A 112 14.05 18.74 -3.75
CA ALA A 112 13.49 19.91 -4.43
C ALA A 112 13.68 21.20 -3.61
N VAL A 113 13.42 21.14 -2.30
CA VAL A 113 13.59 22.27 -1.37
C VAL A 113 15.07 22.64 -1.22
N ARG A 114 15.97 21.66 -1.12
CA ARG A 114 17.42 21.87 -1.04
C ARG A 114 17.96 22.52 -2.30
N ALA A 115 17.63 21.99 -3.48
CA ALA A 115 18.06 22.56 -4.75
C ALA A 115 17.55 24.01 -4.90
N THR A 116 16.31 24.27 -4.47
CA THR A 116 15.73 25.61 -4.44
C THR A 116 16.49 26.52 -3.47
N ALA A 117 16.77 26.05 -2.26
CA ALA A 117 17.47 26.81 -1.24
C ALA A 117 18.91 27.15 -1.67
N GLU A 118 19.67 26.19 -2.21
CA GLU A 118 21.03 26.40 -2.71
C GLU A 118 21.06 27.45 -3.82
N THR A 119 20.12 27.37 -4.77
CA THR A 119 20.00 28.35 -5.86
C THR A 119 19.67 29.76 -5.33
N LEU A 120 18.81 29.87 -4.33
CA LEU A 120 18.41 31.16 -3.75
C LEU A 120 19.50 31.77 -2.85
N ILE A 121 20.21 30.93 -2.08
CA ILE A 121 21.30 31.32 -1.18
C ILE A 121 22.48 31.86 -2.00
N GLU A 122 22.86 31.16 -3.06
CA GLU A 122 24.01 31.53 -3.89
C GLU A 122 23.75 32.79 -4.72
N LYS A 123 22.50 33.01 -5.15
CA LYS A 123 22.18 34.15 -6.01
C LYS A 123 21.97 35.45 -5.25
N HIS A 124 21.40 35.45 -4.03
CA HIS A 124 20.67 36.64 -3.54
C HIS A 124 20.76 37.02 -2.05
N LEU A 125 21.67 36.45 -1.26
CA LEU A 125 21.63 36.68 0.20
C LEU A 125 22.15 38.04 0.71
N THR A 126 22.62 38.97 -0.11
CA THR A 126 23.18 40.24 0.42
C THR A 126 22.40 41.52 0.18
N ASP A 127 21.46 41.65 -0.79
CA ASP A 127 20.91 42.99 -1.09
C ASP A 127 19.49 43.10 -1.69
N LEU A 128 18.65 42.04 -1.68
CA LEU A 128 17.36 42.13 -2.37
C LEU A 128 16.17 42.64 -1.53
N PRO A 129 15.31 43.52 -2.09
CA PRO A 129 14.05 43.92 -1.48
C PRO A 129 13.07 42.75 -1.38
N SER A 130 12.25 42.74 -0.32
CA SER A 130 11.32 41.66 0.05
C SER A 130 10.30 41.27 -1.04
N GLN A 131 9.96 42.16 -1.96
CA GLN A 131 9.08 41.84 -3.11
C GLN A 131 9.75 40.96 -4.18
N GLN A 132 11.08 41.04 -4.35
CA GLN A 132 11.78 40.18 -5.32
C GLN A 132 11.94 38.76 -4.79
N VAL A 133 12.05 38.60 -3.47
CA VAL A 133 12.13 37.28 -2.80
C VAL A 133 10.92 36.42 -3.14
N THR A 134 9.70 36.96 -3.12
CA THR A 134 8.48 36.18 -3.42
C THR A 134 8.40 35.74 -4.88
N THR A 135 8.86 36.57 -5.82
CA THR A 135 8.88 36.22 -7.24
C THR A 135 9.91 35.13 -7.51
N ASN A 136 11.12 35.28 -6.95
CA ASN A 136 12.21 34.31 -7.11
C ASN A 136 11.88 32.97 -6.47
N VAL A 137 11.21 32.95 -5.30
CA VAL A 137 10.73 31.70 -4.69
C VAL A 137 9.68 31.03 -5.58
N LYS A 138 8.75 31.80 -6.16
CA LYS A 138 7.73 31.24 -7.06
C LYS A 138 8.36 30.63 -8.32
N GLU A 139 9.33 31.31 -8.92
CA GLU A 139 10.08 30.81 -10.08
C GLU A 139 10.87 29.55 -9.73
N ALA A 140 11.57 29.52 -8.59
CA ALA A 140 12.33 28.35 -8.18
C ALA A 140 11.42 27.15 -7.85
N VAL A 141 10.25 27.38 -7.24
CA VAL A 141 9.24 26.33 -7.03
C VAL A 141 8.71 25.79 -8.36
N GLN A 142 8.48 26.66 -9.34
CA GLN A 142 8.05 26.26 -10.68
C GLN A 142 9.13 25.43 -11.38
N GLU A 143 10.39 25.84 -11.34
CA GLU A 143 11.51 25.09 -11.89
C GLU A 143 11.67 23.72 -11.21
N ALA A 144 11.52 23.68 -9.88
CA ALA A 144 11.53 22.43 -9.12
C ALA A 144 10.37 21.50 -9.54
N HIS A 145 9.19 22.06 -9.82
CA HIS A 145 8.05 21.29 -10.33
C HIS A 145 8.35 20.68 -11.71
N GLU A 146 8.88 21.48 -12.65
CA GLU A 146 9.26 21.02 -13.99
C GLU A 146 10.40 20.00 -13.96
N ARG A 147 11.34 20.12 -13.00
CA ARG A 147 12.38 19.12 -12.78
C ARG A 147 11.78 17.83 -12.22
N PHE A 148 10.82 17.93 -11.30
CA PHE A 148 10.13 16.78 -10.74
C PHE A 148 9.30 16.03 -11.79
N GLU A 149 8.62 16.75 -12.69
CA GLU A 149 7.91 16.14 -13.82
C GLU A 149 8.85 15.37 -14.75
N ARG A 150 10.07 15.87 -14.97
CA ARG A 150 11.12 15.16 -15.73
C ARG A 150 11.64 13.89 -15.05
N LEU A 151 11.46 13.76 -13.74
CA LEU A 151 11.84 12.54 -13.00
C LEU A 151 10.75 11.46 -13.02
N GLN A 152 9.59 11.75 -13.60
CA GLN A 152 8.49 10.79 -13.65
C GLN A 152 8.64 9.87 -14.85
N VAL A 153 8.49 8.57 -14.59
CA VAL A 153 8.21 7.58 -15.61
C VAL A 153 6.70 7.54 -15.79
N VAL A 154 6.23 7.73 -17.03
CA VAL A 154 4.81 7.75 -17.36
C VAL A 154 4.41 6.39 -17.90
N ILE A 155 3.46 5.73 -17.25
CA ILE A 155 2.99 4.39 -17.60
C ILE A 155 1.59 4.46 -18.21
N ASP A 156 1.49 4.19 -19.52
CA ASP A 156 0.23 4.01 -20.22
C ASP A 156 -0.45 2.69 -19.80
N SER A 157 -1.55 2.84 -19.09
CA SER A 157 -2.42 1.76 -18.58
C SER A 157 -3.73 1.68 -19.35
N SER A 158 -3.86 2.36 -20.50
CA SER A 158 -5.08 2.38 -21.31
C SER A 158 -5.56 0.99 -21.74
N ALA A 159 -4.64 0.06 -22.01
CA ALA A 159 -4.98 -1.33 -22.32
C ALA A 159 -5.67 -2.04 -21.13
N VAL A 160 -5.22 -1.75 -19.92
CA VAL A 160 -5.78 -2.26 -18.67
C VAL A 160 -7.13 -1.61 -18.41
N ALA A 161 -7.23 -0.28 -18.50
CA ALA A 161 -8.48 0.46 -18.35
C ALA A 161 -9.54 0.03 -19.35
N LYS A 162 -9.16 -0.27 -20.61
CA LYS A 162 -10.07 -0.81 -21.61
C LYS A 162 -10.61 -2.19 -21.25
N ARG A 163 -9.80 -3.05 -20.62
CA ARG A 163 -10.20 -4.42 -20.26
C ARG A 163 -11.04 -4.49 -18.99
N TYR A 164 -10.70 -3.67 -17.98
CA TYR A 164 -11.28 -3.78 -16.64
C TYR A 164 -12.24 -2.64 -16.28
N GLY A 165 -12.25 -1.54 -17.04
CA GLY A 165 -13.13 -0.38 -16.81
C GLY A 165 -12.67 0.53 -15.68
N ASP A 166 -13.56 1.42 -15.23
CA ASP A 166 -13.33 2.27 -14.06
C ASP A 166 -13.29 1.39 -12.78
N PRO A 167 -12.40 1.68 -11.81
CA PRO A 167 -11.69 2.95 -11.58
C PRO A 167 -10.24 3.00 -12.11
N VAL A 168 -9.87 2.19 -13.10
CA VAL A 168 -8.46 2.09 -13.53
C VAL A 168 -8.03 3.36 -14.27
N PRO A 169 -6.98 4.06 -13.80
CA PRO A 169 -6.46 5.21 -14.51
C PRO A 169 -5.92 4.80 -15.89
N LYS A 170 -6.00 5.71 -16.88
CA LYS A 170 -5.43 5.48 -18.22
C LYS A 170 -3.93 5.70 -18.28
N SER A 171 -3.41 6.52 -17.37
CA SER A 171 -1.99 6.81 -17.25
C SER A 171 -1.65 6.95 -15.77
N VAL A 172 -0.48 6.44 -15.41
CA VAL A 172 0.07 6.46 -14.06
C VAL A 172 1.45 7.07 -14.13
N ALA A 173 1.75 8.06 -13.29
CA ALA A 173 3.10 8.60 -13.15
C ALA A 173 3.74 8.10 -11.85
N ILE A 174 4.99 7.65 -11.96
CA ILE A 174 5.80 7.18 -10.83
C ILE A 174 7.13 7.92 -10.88
N THR A 175 7.54 8.49 -9.77
CA THR A 175 8.84 9.15 -9.67
C THR A 175 9.92 8.09 -9.56
N ALA A 176 10.90 8.14 -10.46
CA ALA A 176 12.05 7.26 -10.46
C ALA A 176 13.31 8.08 -10.16
N PHE A 177 14.11 7.60 -9.21
CA PHE A 177 15.45 8.10 -8.91
C PHE A 177 16.50 7.10 -9.37
N ASP A 178 17.76 7.54 -9.43
CA ASP A 178 18.89 6.69 -9.84
C ASP A 178 19.11 5.47 -8.94
N ASP A 179 18.62 5.54 -7.69
CA ASP A 179 18.67 4.48 -6.69
C ASP A 179 17.35 3.70 -6.56
N THR A 180 16.34 4.00 -7.37
CA THR A 180 15.07 3.27 -7.35
C THR A 180 15.26 1.88 -7.94
N THR A 181 14.86 0.86 -7.18
CA THR A 181 14.91 -0.53 -7.63
C THR A 181 13.67 -0.89 -8.47
N MET A 182 13.80 -1.91 -9.32
CA MET A 182 12.67 -2.45 -10.09
C MET A 182 11.54 -2.92 -9.17
N GLN A 183 11.86 -3.55 -8.04
CA GLN A 183 10.85 -3.97 -7.07
C GLN A 183 10.05 -2.79 -6.52
N GLU A 184 10.71 -1.74 -6.00
CA GLU A 184 10.02 -0.56 -5.46
C GLU A 184 9.14 0.11 -6.52
N PHE A 185 9.63 0.20 -7.74
CA PHE A 185 8.88 0.74 -8.87
C PHE A 185 7.63 -0.08 -9.19
N LEU A 186 7.76 -1.41 -9.24
CA LEU A 186 6.64 -2.32 -9.50
C LEU A 186 5.63 -2.35 -8.36
N ASP A 187 6.10 -2.26 -7.11
CA ASP A 187 5.23 -2.22 -5.93
C ASP A 187 4.40 -0.92 -5.92
N GLU A 188 5.01 0.23 -6.25
CA GLU A 188 4.28 1.49 -6.40
C GLU A 188 3.29 1.44 -7.58
N LEU A 189 3.69 0.87 -8.72
CA LEU A 189 2.82 0.71 -9.88
C LEU A 189 1.62 -0.19 -9.55
N TRP A 190 1.89 -1.34 -8.93
CA TRP A 190 0.85 -2.27 -8.52
C TRP A 190 -0.15 -1.63 -7.56
N ALA A 191 0.33 -0.85 -6.59
CA ALA A 191 -0.55 -0.14 -5.64
C ALA A 191 -1.52 0.81 -6.34
N LYS A 192 -1.11 1.47 -7.44
CA LYS A 192 -1.96 2.36 -8.25
C LYS A 192 -2.90 1.61 -9.19
N LEU A 193 -2.59 0.36 -9.51
CA LEU A 193 -3.41 -0.50 -10.36
C LEU A 193 -4.33 -1.43 -9.56
N TYR A 194 -4.17 -1.51 -8.24
CA TYR A 194 -5.04 -2.30 -7.38
C TYR A 194 -6.50 -1.82 -7.49
N PRO A 195 -7.50 -2.72 -7.64
CA PRO A 195 -7.44 -4.17 -7.44
C PRO A 195 -7.28 -5.01 -8.72
N VAL A 196 -6.86 -4.44 -9.84
CA VAL A 196 -6.90 -5.11 -11.16
C VAL A 196 -5.98 -6.33 -11.23
N PHE A 197 -4.76 -6.19 -10.73
CA PHE A 197 -3.77 -7.26 -10.74
C PHE A 197 -3.59 -7.82 -9.34
N ALA A 198 -3.53 -9.15 -9.25
CA ALA A 198 -3.10 -9.79 -8.02
C ALA A 198 -1.60 -9.46 -7.76
N PRO A 199 -1.16 -9.45 -6.49
CA PRO A 199 0.26 -9.30 -6.15
C PRO A 199 1.13 -10.30 -6.92
N TYR A 200 2.36 -9.89 -7.26
CA TYR A 200 3.38 -10.75 -7.88
C TYR A 200 3.02 -11.36 -9.25
N THR A 201 2.12 -10.72 -10.00
CA THR A 201 1.70 -11.16 -11.35
C THR A 201 2.51 -10.54 -12.49
N TYR A 202 3.50 -9.69 -12.16
CA TYR A 202 4.42 -9.10 -13.12
C TYR A 202 5.31 -10.17 -13.77
N GLY A 203 5.37 -10.19 -15.09
CA GLY A 203 6.04 -11.23 -15.87
C GLY A 203 5.12 -12.38 -16.28
N ASP A 204 4.03 -12.62 -15.55
CA ASP A 204 3.10 -13.73 -15.83
C ASP A 204 1.83 -13.24 -16.54
N GLN A 205 1.20 -12.19 -16.00
CA GLN A 205 -0.06 -11.64 -16.54
C GLN A 205 0.15 -10.34 -17.31
N TRP A 206 1.24 -9.64 -17.02
CA TRP A 206 1.56 -8.35 -17.63
C TRP A 206 3.04 -8.05 -17.53
N ILE A 207 3.54 -7.27 -18.48
CA ILE A 207 4.91 -6.76 -18.53
C ILE A 207 4.91 -5.29 -18.92
N LEU A 208 6.02 -4.61 -18.70
CA LEU A 208 6.26 -3.27 -19.19
C LEU A 208 6.97 -3.31 -20.55
N GLU A 209 6.58 -2.40 -21.44
CA GLU A 209 7.25 -2.14 -22.72
C GLU A 209 7.56 -0.65 -22.79
N ASN A 210 8.81 -0.28 -23.08
CA ASN A 210 9.16 1.12 -23.35
C ASN A 210 8.56 1.53 -24.70
N VAL A 211 7.81 2.63 -24.71
CA VAL A 211 7.05 3.08 -25.89
C VAL A 211 7.97 3.53 -27.03
N GLY A 212 9.11 4.16 -26.69
CA GLY A 212 10.08 4.66 -27.66
C GLY A 212 10.94 3.54 -28.25
N THR A 213 11.51 2.69 -27.40
CA THR A 213 12.47 1.65 -27.83
C THR A 213 11.80 0.33 -28.21
N ARG A 214 10.53 0.13 -27.85
CA ARG A 214 9.82 -1.16 -27.92
C ARG A 214 10.47 -2.29 -27.11
N LYS A 215 11.47 -1.98 -26.29
CA LYS A 215 12.10 -2.95 -25.41
C LYS A 215 11.08 -3.40 -24.37
N ARG A 216 10.90 -4.72 -24.27
CA ARG A 216 10.07 -5.35 -23.23
C ARG A 216 10.94 -5.68 -22.03
N PHE A 217 10.39 -5.47 -20.85
CA PHE A 217 11.06 -5.79 -19.58
C PHE A 217 10.39 -7.02 -18.97
N PRO A 218 10.69 -8.24 -19.44
CA PRO A 218 10.17 -9.43 -18.79
C PRO A 218 10.66 -9.48 -17.35
N SER A 219 9.92 -10.15 -16.46
CA SER A 219 10.46 -10.43 -15.14
C SER A 219 11.71 -11.30 -15.33
N THR A 220 12.78 -10.98 -14.59
CA THR A 220 13.99 -11.83 -14.55
C THR A 220 13.79 -13.10 -13.74
N ARG A 221 12.56 -13.35 -13.27
CA ARG A 221 12.13 -14.68 -12.82
C ARG A 221 12.12 -15.60 -14.04
N THR A 222 13.31 -16.10 -14.37
CA THR A 222 13.46 -17.30 -15.16
C THR A 222 12.59 -18.36 -14.50
N SER A 223 11.61 -18.80 -15.29
CA SER A 223 10.56 -19.74 -14.91
C SER A 223 11.07 -20.90 -14.05
N SER A 224 10.26 -21.27 -13.06
CA SER A 224 10.26 -22.57 -12.37
C SER A 224 11.36 -22.81 -11.34
N THR A 225 11.09 -22.49 -10.07
CA THR A 225 10.77 -23.50 -9.04
C THR A 225 10.71 -22.94 -7.62
N SER A 226 11.37 -21.81 -7.32
CA SER A 226 11.27 -21.18 -6.01
C SER A 226 10.18 -20.12 -6.00
N HIS A 227 8.99 -20.50 -5.48
CA HIS A 227 7.96 -19.55 -5.02
C HIS A 227 8.44 -18.82 -3.76
N ASP A 228 9.65 -18.25 -3.79
CA ASP A 228 10.09 -17.39 -2.70
C ASP A 228 9.72 -15.94 -3.04
N PRO A 229 8.61 -15.42 -2.47
CA PRO A 229 8.25 -14.02 -2.64
C PRO A 229 9.31 -13.06 -2.08
N SER A 230 10.31 -13.52 -1.32
CA SER A 230 11.38 -12.66 -0.81
C SER A 230 12.48 -12.34 -1.84
N LEU A 231 12.52 -13.02 -2.98
CA LEU A 231 13.45 -12.71 -4.08
C LEU A 231 12.79 -11.72 -5.04
N GLY A 232 12.67 -10.46 -4.60
CA GLY A 232 12.29 -9.36 -5.48
C GLY A 232 13.44 -8.91 -6.38
N ASP A 233 13.10 -8.17 -7.44
CA ASP A 233 14.08 -7.65 -8.40
C ASP A 233 14.74 -6.37 -7.85
N ASN A 234 15.86 -6.54 -7.16
CA ASN A 234 16.62 -5.44 -6.53
C ASN A 234 17.52 -4.68 -7.50
N ARG A 235 17.47 -4.97 -8.81
CA ARG A 235 18.23 -4.21 -9.81
C ARG A 235 17.70 -2.79 -9.89
N TYR A 236 18.57 -1.83 -10.12
CA TYR A 236 18.17 -0.43 -10.30
C TYR A 236 17.47 -0.25 -11.65
N LEU A 237 16.54 0.71 -11.75
CA LEU A 237 15.84 1.01 -13.00
C LEU A 237 16.80 1.30 -14.17
N ARG A 238 17.89 2.03 -13.90
CA ARG A 238 18.94 2.28 -14.90
C ARG A 238 19.64 1.01 -15.42
N GLU A 239 19.73 -0.05 -14.62
CA GLU A 239 20.38 -1.31 -15.03
C GLU A 239 19.50 -2.13 -15.97
N VAL A 240 18.20 -1.82 -16.00
CA VAL A 240 17.26 -2.43 -16.95
C VAL A 240 16.98 -1.54 -18.15
N ASP A 241 17.64 -0.38 -18.27
CA ASP A 241 17.38 0.68 -19.26
C ASP A 241 15.98 1.29 -19.12
N ILE A 242 15.57 1.59 -17.88
CA ILE A 242 14.43 2.46 -17.58
C ILE A 242 15.00 3.73 -16.93
N GLU A 243 14.85 4.86 -17.60
CA GLU A 243 15.35 6.15 -17.14
C GLU A 243 14.20 7.09 -16.74
N PRO A 244 14.43 8.05 -15.82
CA PRO A 244 13.44 9.08 -15.53
C PRO A 244 13.03 9.86 -16.79
N GLY A 245 11.73 10.09 -16.98
CA GLY A 245 11.18 10.69 -18.19
C GLY A 245 10.75 9.67 -19.26
N ASP A 246 11.08 8.39 -19.10
CA ASP A 246 10.61 7.34 -20.00
C ASP A 246 9.08 7.24 -20.04
N SER A 247 8.57 6.88 -21.21
CA SER A 247 7.18 6.49 -21.39
C SER A 247 7.10 4.97 -21.55
N LEU A 248 6.48 4.31 -20.57
CA LEU A 248 6.23 2.87 -20.57
C LEU A 248 4.76 2.58 -20.89
N ARG A 249 4.47 1.37 -21.34
CA ARG A 249 3.10 0.86 -21.47
C ARG A 249 2.96 -0.51 -20.85
N ILE A 250 1.79 -0.77 -20.28
CA ILE A 250 1.45 -2.11 -19.78
C ILE A 250 0.99 -2.98 -20.94
N VAL A 251 1.67 -4.10 -21.15
CA VAL A 251 1.30 -5.14 -22.11
C VAL A 251 0.74 -6.32 -21.34
N LEU A 252 -0.53 -6.65 -21.59
CA LEU A 252 -1.19 -7.82 -21.01
C LEU A 252 -0.69 -9.08 -21.72
N LEU A 253 -0.23 -10.06 -20.96
CA LEU A 253 0.10 -11.38 -21.46
C LEU A 253 -1.19 -12.20 -21.53
N THR A 254 -1.52 -12.69 -22.72
CA THR A 254 -2.67 -13.56 -22.90
C THR A 254 -2.18 -14.98 -22.74
N SER A 255 -2.78 -15.76 -21.84
CA SER A 255 -2.39 -17.14 -21.53
C SER A 255 -2.50 -18.12 -22.72
N ASP A 256 -3.02 -17.66 -23.87
CA ASP A 256 -3.25 -18.46 -25.08
C ASP A 256 -2.25 -18.17 -26.22
N THR A 257 -1.33 -17.22 -26.08
CA THR A 257 -0.41 -16.89 -27.18
C THR A 257 0.88 -17.70 -27.08
N ASP A 258 0.91 -18.80 -27.83
CA ASP A 258 2.06 -19.29 -28.60
C ASP A 258 3.40 -18.64 -28.26
N VAL A 259 4.07 -19.16 -27.23
CA VAL A 259 5.54 -19.14 -27.18
C VAL A 259 6.04 -20.19 -28.18
N HIS A 260 5.70 -19.99 -29.45
CA HIS A 260 6.54 -20.50 -30.53
C HIS A 260 7.69 -19.52 -30.64
N ASP A 261 8.67 -19.74 -29.76
CA ASP A 261 10.12 -19.62 -29.97
C ASP A 261 10.53 -19.05 -31.35
N GLU A 262 10.26 -17.76 -31.58
CA GLU A 262 11.07 -16.97 -32.51
C GLU A 262 12.37 -16.70 -31.75
N GLY A 263 13.37 -17.54 -32.01
CA GLY A 263 14.69 -17.47 -31.40
C GLY A 263 15.24 -16.05 -31.42
N ILE A 264 15.19 -15.40 -30.27
CA ILE A 264 15.94 -14.18 -30.03
C ILE A 264 17.39 -14.61 -29.83
N ASP A 265 18.19 -14.42 -30.88
CA ASP A 265 19.64 -14.55 -30.84
C ASP A 265 20.21 -13.43 -29.98
N TYR A 266 20.61 -13.77 -28.75
CA TYR A 266 21.36 -12.88 -27.87
C TYR A 266 22.85 -12.93 -28.27
N SER A 267 23.17 -12.27 -29.37
CA SER A 267 24.55 -11.99 -29.80
C SER A 267 24.97 -10.57 -29.44
#